data_AF-A0A936A3I6-F1
#
_entry.id   AF-A0A936A3I6-F1
#
_cell.length_a   1.000
_cell.length_b   1.000
_cell.length_c   1.000
_cell.angle_alpha   90.00
_cell.angle_beta   90.00
_cell.angle_gamma   90.00
#
_symmetry.space_group_name_H-M   'P 1'
#
loop_
_entity.id
_entity.type
_entity.pdbx_description
1 polymer ?
#
loop_
_entity_poly.entity_id
_entity_poly.type
_entity_poly.pdbx_seq_one_letter_code
_entity_poly.pdbx_strand_id
1 'polypeptide(L)'
;MTGFAVQLDSLDSASWSWMLDFALAGLAFEHSFDLLLSAEAAAALTAETSETLRWRKQLDALRHHGLGQVLTIDGSATTTGYRHVFRF
;
A
#
# COMPACT_ATOMS: atom_id res chain seq x y z
N MET A 1 -10.39 -8.27 13.05
CA MET A 1 -10.50 -7.13 12.11
C MET A 1 -10.92 -7.69 10.76
N THR A 2 -11.92 -7.10 10.09
CA THR A 2 -12.22 -7.35 8.67
C THR A 2 -12.02 -6.04 7.92
N GLY A 3 -10.77 -5.72 7.57
CA GLY A 3 -10.35 -4.41 7.08
C GLY A 3 -10.30 -4.27 5.55
N PHE A 4 -10.03 -3.06 5.08
CA PHE A 4 -9.71 -2.72 3.69
C PHE A 4 -8.19 -2.69 3.50
N ALA A 5 -7.69 -3.30 2.42
CA ALA A 5 -6.28 -3.28 2.09
C ALA A 5 -6.02 -3.03 0.60
N VAL A 6 -4.86 -2.44 0.33
CA VAL A 6 -4.30 -2.30 -1.01
C VAL A 6 -3.02 -3.11 -1.08
N GLN A 7 -2.87 -3.91 -2.12
CA GLN A 7 -1.70 -4.75 -2.37
C GLN A 7 -0.94 -4.24 -3.58
N LEU A 8 0.38 -4.08 -3.43
CA LEU A 8 1.32 -3.77 -4.50
C LEU A 8 2.23 -4.99 -4.74
N ASP A 9 2.12 -5.58 -5.93
CA ASP A 9 2.96 -6.71 -6.32
C ASP A 9 4.31 -6.25 -6.89
N SER A 10 4.33 -5.08 -7.54
CA SER A 10 5.53 -4.36 -7.97
C SER A 10 5.48 -2.91 -7.50
N LEU A 11 6.65 -2.28 -7.41
CA LEU A 11 6.76 -0.86 -7.09
C LEU A 11 7.26 -0.10 -8.32
N ASP A 12 6.33 0.27 -9.20
CA ASP A 12 6.57 1.18 -10.31
C ASP A 12 5.71 2.44 -10.21
N SER A 13 6.06 3.47 -10.99
CA SER A 13 5.38 4.77 -10.96
C SER A 13 3.88 4.68 -11.31
N ALA A 14 3.48 3.72 -12.15
CA ALA A 14 2.10 3.58 -12.58
C ALA A 14 1.25 2.90 -11.51
N SER A 15 1.67 1.75 -10.99
CA SER A 15 0.99 1.05 -9.89
C SER A 15 0.94 1.91 -8.63
N TRP A 16 2.00 2.69 -8.37
CA TRP A 16 2.01 3.65 -7.25
C TRP A 16 0.96 4.76 -7.39
N SER A 17 0.85 5.35 -8.59
CA SER A 17 -0.13 6.42 -8.83
C SER A 17 -1.56 5.90 -8.68
N TRP A 18 -1.84 4.70 -9.24
CA TRP A 18 -3.13 4.04 -9.07
C TRP A 18 -3.43 3.72 -7.61
N MET A 19 -2.45 3.21 -6.85
CA MET A 19 -2.62 2.97 -5.42
C MET A 19 -2.97 4.25 -4.66
N LEU A 20 -2.32 5.38 -4.97
CA LEU A 20 -2.61 6.66 -4.32
C LEU A 20 -4.03 7.13 -4.61
N ASP A 21 -4.43 7.18 -5.89
CA ASP A 21 -5.76 7.62 -6.30
C ASP A 21 -6.84 6.75 -5.66
N PHE A 22 -6.60 5.43 -5.66
CA PHE A 22 -7.52 4.47 -5.09
C PHE A 22 -7.58 4.53 -3.56
N ALA A 23 -6.44 4.69 -2.88
CA ALA A 23 -6.40 4.83 -1.43
C ALA A 23 -7.12 6.11 -0.97
N LEU A 24 -6.93 7.23 -1.67
CA LEU A 24 -7.62 8.48 -1.37
C LEU A 24 -9.13 8.38 -1.60
N ALA A 25 -9.56 7.71 -2.68
CA ALA A 25 -10.97 7.45 -2.92
C ALA A 25 -11.57 6.49 -1.88
N GLY A 26 -10.84 5.42 -1.54
CA GLY A 26 -11.21 4.43 -0.52
C GLY A 26 -11.36 5.06 0.87
N LEU A 27 -10.47 6.00 1.21
CA LEU A 27 -10.51 6.75 2.47
C LEU A 27 -11.78 7.60 2.66
N ALA A 28 -12.49 7.93 1.57
CA ALA A 28 -13.79 8.60 1.66
C ALA A 28 -14.92 7.67 2.12
N PHE A 29 -14.76 6.35 1.95
CA PHE A 29 -15.76 5.33 2.31
C PHE A 29 -15.37 4.54 3.56
N GLU A 30 -14.07 4.28 3.74
CA GLU A 30 -13.47 3.53 4.84
C GLU A 30 -12.46 4.42 5.56
N HIS A 31 -12.51 4.53 6.89
CA HIS A 31 -11.63 5.47 7.62
C HIS A 31 -10.14 5.09 7.64
N SER A 32 -9.80 3.86 7.23
CA SER A 32 -8.43 3.37 7.26
C SER A 32 -8.20 2.22 6.28
N PHE A 33 -6.95 2.05 5.87
CA PHE A 33 -6.51 0.94 5.03
C PHE A 33 -5.13 0.43 5.43
N ASP A 34 -4.86 -0.85 5.19
CA ASP A 34 -3.51 -1.40 5.26
C ASP A 34 -2.88 -1.51 3.86
N LEU A 35 -1.57 -1.33 3.77
CA LEU A 35 -0.81 -1.53 2.55
C LEU A 35 -0.05 -2.86 2.64
N LEU A 36 -0.29 -3.73 1.68
CA LEU A 36 0.39 -5.02 1.54
C LEU A 36 1.40 -4.91 0.39
N LEU A 37 2.65 -5.29 0.63
CA LEU A 37 3.72 -5.23 -0.35
C LEU A 37 4.24 -6.64 -0.61
N SER A 38 4.49 -7.00 -1.86
CA SER A 38 5.35 -8.15 -2.14
C SER A 38 6.77 -7.92 -1.58
N ALA A 39 7.55 -8.99 -1.41
CA ALA A 39 8.95 -8.87 -1.01
C ALA A 39 9.77 -7.98 -1.97
N GLU A 40 9.47 -8.05 -3.28
CA GLU A 40 10.09 -7.22 -4.30
C GLU A 40 9.71 -5.74 -4.13
N ALA A 41 8.42 -5.44 -3.95
CA ALA A 41 7.93 -4.08 -3.76
C ALA A 41 8.49 -3.46 -2.46
N ALA A 42 8.56 -4.25 -1.38
CA ALA A 42 9.17 -3.83 -0.12
C ALA A 42 10.68 -3.52 -0.28
N ALA A 43 11.41 -4.35 -1.03
CA ALA A 43 12.82 -4.10 -1.34
C ALA A 43 13.01 -2.84 -2.21
N ALA A 44 12.13 -2.61 -3.18
CA ALA A 44 12.16 -1.39 -3.99
C ALA A 44 11.95 -0.14 -3.13
N LEU A 45 11.06 -0.18 -2.13
CA LEU A 45 10.78 0.96 -1.25
C LEU A 45 11.98 1.35 -0.36
N THR A 46 12.90 0.42 -0.08
CA THR A 46 14.11 0.69 0.72
C THR A 46 15.29 1.20 -0.10
N ALA A 47 15.24 1.11 -1.44
CA ALA A 47 16.31 1.65 -2.27
C ALA A 47 16.50 3.16 -2.04
N GLU A 48 17.73 3.66 -2.26
CA GLU A 48 18.10 5.07 -2.06
C GLU A 48 18.02 5.86 -3.37
N THR A 49 16.83 5.94 -3.95
CA THR A 49 16.58 6.75 -5.15
C THR A 49 15.69 7.95 -4.84
N SER A 50 15.71 8.97 -5.70
CA SER A 50 14.82 10.13 -5.57
C SER A 50 13.34 9.73 -5.61
N GLU A 51 13.01 8.69 -6.37
CA GLU A 51 11.65 8.20 -6.51
C GLU A 51 11.16 7.48 -5.25
N THR A 52 11.99 6.62 -4.65
CA THR A 52 11.63 5.92 -3.42
C THR A 52 11.55 6.86 -2.24
N LEU A 53 12.39 7.91 -2.19
CA LEU A 53 12.26 9.01 -1.23
C LEU A 53 10.91 9.72 -1.36
N ARG A 54 10.43 9.94 -2.58
CA ARG A 54 9.09 10.51 -2.84
C ARG A 54 7.99 9.58 -2.32
N TRP A 55 8.06 8.29 -2.65
CA TRP A 55 7.09 7.29 -2.20
C TRP A 55 7.03 7.17 -0.68
N ARG A 56 8.18 7.14 0.00
CA ARG A 56 8.24 7.14 1.47
C ARG A 56 7.57 8.37 2.08
N LYS A 57 7.82 9.57 1.55
CA LYS A 57 7.15 10.81 1.99
C LYS A 57 5.63 10.75 1.79
N GLN A 58 5.17 10.13 0.71
CA GLN A 58 3.73 9.95 0.46
C GLN A 58 3.11 8.95 1.44
N LEU A 59 3.81 7.87 1.78
CA LEU A 59 3.36 6.95 2.84
C LEU A 59 3.29 7.65 4.20
N ASP A 60 4.29 8.46 4.54
CA ASP A 60 4.28 9.24 5.78
C ASP A 60 3.06 10.17 5.83
N ALA A 61 2.72 10.84 4.71
CA ALA A 61 1.50 11.63 4.62
C ALA A 61 0.24 10.76 4.80
N LEU A 62 0.16 9.61 4.13
CA LEU A 62 -0.99 8.69 4.23
C LEU A 62 -1.19 8.15 5.66
N ARG A 63 -0.13 7.97 6.46
CA ARG A 63 -0.23 7.58 7.88
C ARG A 63 -1.04 8.57 8.70
N HIS A 64 -1.00 9.85 8.35
CA HIS A 64 -1.84 10.88 8.98
C HIS A 64 -3.29 10.87 8.50
N HIS A 65 -3.60 10.16 7.41
CA HIS A 65 -4.89 10.16 6.74
C HIS A 65 -5.63 8.82 6.75
N GLY A 66 -5.06 7.79 7.40
CA GLY A 66 -5.74 6.50 7.58
C GLY A 66 -4.97 5.27 7.10
N LEU A 67 -3.73 5.43 6.59
CA LEU A 67 -2.86 4.26 6.40
C LEU A 67 -2.50 3.68 7.77
N GLY A 68 -2.94 2.45 8.01
CA GLY A 68 -2.63 1.65 9.18
C GLY A 68 -1.27 0.98 9.05
N GLN A 69 -1.27 -0.33 8.81
CA GLN A 69 -0.06 -1.13 8.71
C GLN A 69 0.48 -1.15 7.28
N VAL A 70 1.80 -1.19 7.14
CA VAL A 70 2.49 -1.56 5.89
C VAL A 70 3.12 -2.92 6.13
N LEU A 71 2.65 -3.96 5.45
CA LEU A 71 3.03 -5.35 5.67
C LEU A 71 3.67 -5.94 4.41
N THR A 72 4.77 -6.66 4.58
CA THR A 72 5.32 -7.50 3.50
C THR A 72 4.62 -8.86 3.52
N ILE A 73 4.15 -9.32 2.36
CA ILE A 73 3.47 -10.61 2.20
C ILE A 73 4.27 -11.55 1.29
N ASP A 74 4.36 -12.82 1.70
CA ASP A 74 5.02 -13.87 0.92
C ASP A 74 4.02 -14.50 -0.07
N GLY A 75 4.00 -13.99 -1.30
CA GLY A 75 3.21 -14.57 -2.39
C GLY A 75 1.71 -14.65 -2.10
N SER A 76 1.12 -15.86 -2.17
CA SER A 76 -0.31 -16.09 -1.92
C SER A 76 -0.71 -16.05 -0.45
N ALA A 77 0.19 -15.61 0.46
CA ALA A 77 -0.03 -15.50 1.89
C ALA A 77 -1.20 -14.57 2.23
N THR A 78 -2.36 -15.23 2.27
CA THR A 78 -3.59 -14.93 2.99
C THR A 78 -3.80 -13.46 3.33
N THR A 79 -4.49 -12.79 2.42
CA THR A 79 -5.42 -11.68 2.67
C THR A 79 -6.53 -12.03 3.68
N THR A 80 -6.41 -13.16 4.39
CA THR A 80 -7.33 -13.68 5.39
C THR A 80 -7.35 -12.71 6.56
N GLY A 81 -8.46 -12.01 6.74
CA GLY A 81 -8.60 -10.92 7.69
C GLY A 81 -8.93 -9.59 7.02
N TYR A 82 -8.77 -9.47 5.70
CA TYR A 82 -9.28 -8.34 4.94
C TYR A 82 -10.62 -8.71 4.29
N ARG A 83 -11.58 -7.78 4.37
CA ARG A 83 -12.86 -7.90 3.66
C ARG A 83 -12.69 -7.57 2.17
N HIS A 84 -11.84 -6.60 1.88
CA HIS A 84 -11.56 -6.11 0.53
C HIS A 84 -10.06 -5.96 0.34
N VAL A 85 -9.52 -6.54 -0.74
CA VAL A 85 -8.14 -6.35 -1.17
C VAL A 85 -8.11 -5.97 -2.64
N PHE A 86 -7.52 -4.81 -2.92
CA PHE A 86 -7.33 -4.29 -4.28
C PHE A 86 -5.87 -4.44 -4.68
N ARG A 87 -5.61 -4.92 -5.89
CA ARG A 87 -4.25 -5.28 -6.35
C ARG A 87 -3.85 -4.40 -7.52
N PHE A 88 -2.62 -3.90 -7.48
CA PHE A 88 -2.00 -3.09 -8.51
C PHE A 88 -0.56 -3.54 -8.79
#